data_AF-A0A3D4BAT5-F1
#
_entry.id   AF-A0A3D4BAT5-F1
#
_cell.length_a   1.000
_cell.length_b   1.000
_cell.length_c   1.000
_cell.angle_alpha   90.00
_cell.angle_beta   90.00
_cell.angle_gamma   90.00
#
_symmetry.space_group_name_H-M   'P 1'
#
loop_
_entity.id
_entity.type
_entity.pdbx_description
1 polymer ?
#
loop_
_entity_poly.entity_id
_entity_poly.type
_entity_poly.pdbx_seq_one_letter_code
_entity_poly.pdbx_strand_id
1 'polypeptide(L)' 'MPKIVFIGAGSFGFTRGLVRDLLTFPLLKGAEIALVDINKPRLNFAKRACEKIVAQGNYPAKV' A
#
# COMPACT_ATOMS: atom_id res chain seq x y z
N MET A 1 15.79 3.70 0.45
CA MET A 1 14.37 3.57 0.06
C MET A 1 13.64 2.94 1.24
N PRO A 2 12.65 3.60 1.84
CA PRO A 2 12.02 3.12 3.06
C PRO A 2 11.14 1.88 2.80
N LYS A 3 11.09 0.98 3.78
CA LYS A 3 10.15 -0.15 3.81
C LYS A 3 9.09 0.10 4.87
N ILE A 4 7.82 0.08 4.48
CA ILE A 4 6.68 0.35 5.35
C ILE A 4 5.82 -0.90 5.41
N VAL A 5 5.61 -1.44 6.61
CA VAL A 5 4.88 -2.70 6.82
C VAL A 5 3.54 -2.40 7.48
N PHE A 6 2.46 -2.85 6.86
CA PHE A 6 1.10 -2.78 7.39
C PHE A 6 0.73 -4.13 7.99
N ILE A 7 0.61 -4.22 9.32
CA ILE A 7 0.08 -5.40 10.01
C ILE A 7 -1.41 -5.17 10.27
N GLY A 8 -2.27 -6.04 9.74
CA GLY A 8 -3.72 -5.81 9.67
C GLY A 8 -4.15 -5.10 8.38
N ALA A 9 -3.43 -5.33 7.28
CA ALA A 9 -3.65 -4.67 5.98
C ALA A 9 -5.03 -4.96 5.35
N GLY A 10 -5.76 -5.95 5.84
CA GLY A 10 -7.14 -6.23 5.47
C GLY A 10 -8.13 -5.14 5.90
N SER A 11 -7.71 -4.16 6.71
CA SER A 11 -8.44 -2.91 6.94
C SER A 11 -8.45 -2.06 5.65
N PHE A 12 -9.34 -2.40 4.72
CA PHE A 12 -9.30 -1.95 3.34
C PHE A 12 -9.27 -0.43 3.17
N GLY A 13 -10.20 0.28 3.80
CA GLY A 13 -10.29 1.75 3.69
C GLY A 13 -9.06 2.44 4.25
N PHE A 14 -8.61 2.00 5.43
CA PHE A 14 -7.43 2.54 6.10
C PHE A 14 -6.15 2.29 5.28
N THR A 15 -5.90 1.04 4.89
CA THR A 15 -4.67 0.62 4.21
C THR A 15 -4.49 1.35 2.89
N ARG A 16 -5.50 1.35 2.02
CA ARG A 16 -5.40 2.04 0.71
C ARG A 16 -5.33 3.55 0.87
N GLY A 17 -6.00 4.11 1.88
CA GLY A 17 -5.99 5.53 2.18
C GLY A 17 -4.59 5.99 2.58
N LEU A 18 -3.98 5.28 3.53
CA LEU A 18 -2.64 5.62 4.00
C LEU A 18 -1.59 5.39 2.90
N VAL A 19 -1.69 4.32 2.10
CA VAL A 19 -0.78 4.13 0.95
C VAL A 19 -0.89 5.30 -0.03
N ARG A 20 -2.10 5.74 -0.41
CA ARG A 20 -2.27 6.91 -1.28
C ARG A 20 -1.58 8.14 -0.70
N ASP A 21 -1.82 8.43 0.58
CA ASP A 21 -1.31 9.64 1.21
C ASP A 21 0.22 9.59 1.36
N LEU A 22 0.79 8.46 1.76
CA LEU A 22 2.24 8.25 1.88
C LEU A 22 2.95 8.56 0.55
N LEU A 23 2.40 8.12 -0.58
CA LEU A 23 3.03 8.30 -1.89
C LEU A 23 3.02 9.75 -2.39
N THR A 24 2.26 10.65 -1.75
CA THR A 24 2.31 12.09 -2.06
C THR A 24 3.57 12.79 -1.49
N PHE A 25 4.26 12.17 -0.53
CA PHE A 25 5.47 12.74 0.07
C PHE A 25 6.71 12.37 -0.77
N PRO A 26 7.55 13.34 -1.19
CA PRO A 26 8.72 13.07 -2.03
C PRO A 26 9.69 12.03 -1.47
N LEU A 27 9.84 11.98 -0.14
CA LEU A 27 10.71 11.03 0.57
C LEU A 27 10.19 9.59 0.53
N LEU A 28 8.89 9.41 0.30
CA LEU A 28 8.19 8.12 0.41
C LEU A 28 7.65 7.60 -0.92
N LYS A 29 7.69 8.39 -2.00
CA LYS A 29 7.15 8.03 -3.33
C LYS A 29 7.65 6.69 -3.89
N GLY A 30 8.84 6.25 -3.47
CA GLY A 30 9.45 4.99 -3.88
C GLY A 30 9.45 3.92 -2.79
N ALA A 31 8.66 4.04 -1.74
CA ALA A 31 8.67 3.07 -0.65
C ALA A 31 8.35 1.63 -1.12
N GLU A 32 8.90 0.65 -0.43
CA GLU A 32 8.42 -0.73 -0.47
C GLU A 32 7.31 -0.87 0.58
N ILE A 33 6.10 -1.24 0.14
CA ILE A 33 4.93 -1.41 0.98
C ILE A 33 4.71 -2.91 1.16
N ALA A 34 4.86 -3.41 2.39
CA ALA A 34 4.55 -4.81 2.70
C ALA A 34 3.20 -4.90 3.40
N LEU A 35 2.31 -5.75 2.89
CA LEU A 35 0.97 -5.95 3.43
C LEU A 35 0.87 -7.30 4.13
N VAL A 36 0.52 -7.29 5.41
CA VAL A 36 0.38 -8.48 6.25
C VAL A 36 -1.03 -8.51 6.83
N ASP A 37 -1.72 -9.64 6.66
CA ASP A 37 -2.99 -9.91 7.33
C ASP A 37 -3.22 -11.42 7.41
N ILE A 38 -3.92 -11.87 8.44
CA ILE A 38 -4.32 -13.27 8.62
C ILE A 38 -5.48 -13.67 7.70
N ASN A 39 -6.28 -12.70 7.24
CA ASN A 39 -7.41 -12.91 6.36
C ASN A 39 -7.01 -12.72 4.89
N LYS A 40 -6.73 -13.83 4.21
CA LYS A 40 -6.25 -13.85 2.81
C LYS A 40 -7.17 -13.14 1.81
N PRO A 41 -8.52 -13.32 1.84
CA PRO A 41 -9.42 -12.56 0.98
C PRO A 41 -9.34 -11.03 1.18
N ARG A 42 -9.34 -10.57 2.45
CA ARG A 42 -9.21 -9.14 2.76
C ARG A 42 -7.86 -8.58 2.35
N LEU A 43 -6.79 -9.33 2.59
CA LEU A 43 -5.43 -8.98 2.16
C LEU A 43 -5.34 -8.81 0.64
N ASN A 44 -5.87 -9.78 -0.11
CA ASN A 44 -5.87 -9.73 -1.57
C ASN A 44 -6.63 -8.50 -2.10
N PHE A 45 -7.75 -8.16 -1.46
CA PHE A 45 -8.54 -6.99 -1.85
C PHE A 45 -7.80 -5.67 -1.58
N ALA A 46 -7.15 -5.54 -0.41
CA ALA A 46 -6.31 -4.40 -0.09
C ALA A 46 -5.09 -4.28 -1.00
N LYS A 47 -4.41 -5.40 -1.31
CA LYS A 47 -3.26 -5.44 -2.22
C LYS A 47 -3.61 -4.91 -3.60
N ARG A 48 -4.69 -5.40 -4.21
CA ARG A 48 -5.16 -4.94 -5.53
C ARG A 48 -5.45 -3.45 -5.55
N ALA A 49 -6.03 -2.89 -4.48
CA ALA A 49 -6.28 -1.46 -4.39
C ALA A 49 -4.98 -0.65 -4.29
N CYS A 50 -4.02 -1.12 -3.50
CA CYS A 50 -2.71 -0.47 -3.39
C CYS A 50 -1.92 -0.53 -4.71
N GLU A 51 -1.90 -1.68 -5.39
CA GLU A 51 -1.29 -1.85 -6.72
C GLU A 51 -1.94 -0.90 -7.75
N LYS A 52 -3.27 -0.77 -7.72
CA LYS A 52 -3.99 0.17 -8.59
C LYS A 52 -3.60 1.63 -8.32
N ILE A 53 -3.44 2.02 -7.06
CA ILE A 53 -2.98 3.37 -6.68
C ILE A 53 -1.56 3.62 -7.22
N VAL A 54 -0.65 2.67 -7.02
CA VAL A 54 0.74 2.77 -7.52
C VAL A 54 0.76 2.93 -9.03
N ALA A 55 0.03 2.08 -9.76
CA ALA A 55 -0.04 2.12 -11.22
C ALA A 55 -0.68 3.42 -11.75
N GLN A 56 -1.81 3.83 -11.19
CA GLN A 56 -2.53 5.03 -11.64
C GLN A 56 -1.79 6.33 -11.31
N GLY A 57 -1.08 6.37 -10.18
CA GLY A 57 -0.26 7.51 -9.79
C GLY A 57 1.13 7.54 -10.42
N ASN A 58 1.48 6.51 -11.22
CA ASN A 58 2.82 6.33 -11.78
C ASN A 58 3.93 6.43 -10.72
N TYR A 59 3.67 5.87 -9.53
CA TYR A 59 4.60 5.89 -8.42
C TYR A 59 5.66 4.79 -8.59
N PRO A 60 6.94 5.05 -8.26
CA PRO A 60 8.00 4.03 -8.30
C PRO A 60 7.94 3.02 -7.13
N ALA A 61 6.89 3.08 -6.31
CA ALA A 61 6.70 2.21 -5.16
C ALA A 61 6.44 0.75 -5.55
N LYS A 62 6.72 -0.17 -4.62
CA LYS A 62 6.43 -1.60 -4.75
C LYS A 62 5.45 -2.02 -3.65
N VAL A 63 4.53 -2.94 -3.96
CA VAL A 63 3.52 -3.48 -3.04
C VAL A 63 3.58 -5.01 -3.03
#